data_AF-A0A1T1BH59-F1
#
_entry.id   AF-A0A1T1BH59-F1
#
_cell.length_a   1.000
_cell.length_b   1.000
_cell.length_c   1.000
_cell.angle_alpha   90.00
_cell.angle_beta   90.00
_cell.angle_gamma   90.00
#
_symmetry.space_group_name_H-M   'P 1'
#
loop_
_entity.id
_entity.type
_entity.pdbx_description
1 polymer ?
#
loop_
_entity_poly.entity_id
_entity_poly.type
_entity_poly.pdbx_seq_one_letter_code
_entity_poly.pdbx_strand_id
1 'polypeptide(L)'
;MHGPTHPARPGPQPGPPQAQLTHTTRLHVTDDEQFGGDHALGWLRERTVLDAARPVTQLHLTGVGGGGRQVQLTVTFTLTPQGPVQVSGDARLLTLTPGQPVSERGGAAFSGQVAAGETRTFRVSLRHHDSGEEYARVTVCAQHTPLHAAQPAATLDAHARALGERHTGPPTGPCEAVRGGHRRRYHHADLYTSPGTGVHEVRGDIRRRYDALGGPDSVLGFPVGDPTPDPFPAPDPLPAPDHAGQWSHVQCRQHFQGGSLFLHPRTGPLFVRGELRAAWARTGWESGPLGYPTSDTLSLAPESPLEFSDFQNGVLVLHAGQLCPPATATLSRDHLLAAVTGALRRALPAGLLDSVTLAGISDTTFDLSRSGNRVLTFQLTGPLRPGPHDLPEPTFEARLPVQFAASPPPDARRPVSLIARQAGLITLRAPPDRQGALPALSRALGLLLRAPVTLARVPGHAGLLSFKVHADGSLSLSFRPDPAGRAAAGAAQRRLDRLPLDGLRADDPLA
;
A
#
# COMPACT_ATOMS: atom_id res chain seq x y z
N MET A 1 -44.14 -24.81 39.55
CA MET A 1 -43.08 -25.39 38.71
C MET A 1 -43.39 -25.11 37.26
N HIS A 2 -42.88 -24.01 36.70
CA HIS A 2 -42.79 -23.81 35.25
C HIS A 2 -41.55 -22.95 35.01
N GLY A 3 -40.47 -23.60 34.59
CA GLY A 3 -39.23 -22.92 34.19
C GLY A 3 -39.38 -22.30 32.79
N PRO A 4 -38.75 -21.16 32.51
CA PRO A 4 -38.82 -20.54 31.20
C PRO A 4 -38.02 -21.36 30.19
N THR A 5 -38.70 -21.76 29.11
CA THR A 5 -38.10 -22.37 27.92
C THR A 5 -37.22 -21.35 27.21
N HIS A 6 -35.91 -21.62 27.17
CA HIS A 6 -34.97 -20.90 26.32
C HIS A 6 -35.34 -21.12 24.84
N PRO A 7 -35.39 -20.07 23.99
CA PRO A 7 -35.50 -20.26 22.55
C PRO A 7 -34.22 -20.92 22.03
N ALA A 8 -34.39 -21.97 21.23
CA ALA A 8 -33.32 -22.66 20.54
C ALA A 8 -32.45 -21.66 19.75
N ARG A 9 -31.13 -21.79 19.85
CA ARG A 9 -30.19 -21.03 19.01
C ARG A 9 -30.56 -21.25 17.53
N PRO A 10 -30.64 -20.18 16.71
CA PRO A 10 -30.82 -20.36 15.27
C PRO A 10 -29.68 -21.22 14.74
N GLY A 11 -30.03 -22.24 13.95
CA GLY A 11 -29.06 -23.07 13.23
C GLY A 11 -28.15 -22.22 12.35
N PRO A 12 -27.00 -22.76 11.89
CA PRO A 12 -26.09 -22.03 11.02
C PRO A 12 -26.85 -21.53 9.79
N GLN A 13 -26.93 -20.21 9.61
CA GLN A 13 -27.52 -19.64 8.41
C GLN A 13 -26.74 -20.15 7.18
N PRO A 14 -27.43 -20.54 6.10
CA PRO A 14 -26.74 -20.88 4.87
C PRO A 14 -25.94 -19.66 4.42
N GLY A 15 -24.63 -19.84 4.20
CA GLY A 15 -23.77 -18.79 3.68
C GLY A 15 -24.28 -18.26 2.33
N PRO A 16 -23.79 -17.09 1.87
CA PRO A 16 -24.20 -16.52 0.60
C PRO A 16 -23.94 -17.52 -0.55
N PRO A 17 -24.75 -17.49 -1.62
CA PRO A 17 -24.58 -18.38 -2.75
C PRO A 17 -23.20 -18.19 -3.39
N GLN A 18 -22.62 -19.30 -3.87
CA GLN A 18 -21.36 -19.32 -4.60
C GLN A 18 -21.48 -20.25 -5.80
N ALA A 19 -20.89 -19.86 -6.92
CA ALA A 19 -20.99 -20.57 -8.18
C ALA A 19 -19.60 -20.70 -8.81
N GLN A 20 -19.24 -21.91 -9.21
CA GLN A 20 -18.17 -22.11 -10.17
C GLN A 20 -18.77 -22.20 -11.57
N LEU A 21 -18.45 -21.23 -12.40
CA LEU A 21 -18.90 -21.16 -13.78
C LEU A 21 -17.77 -21.64 -14.71
N THR A 22 -18.03 -22.70 -15.48
CA THR A 22 -17.21 -23.05 -16.64
C THR A 22 -17.93 -22.56 -17.88
N HIS A 23 -17.33 -21.65 -18.64
CA HIS A 23 -17.94 -21.18 -19.88
C HIS A 23 -17.02 -21.40 -21.07
N THR A 24 -17.64 -21.71 -22.19
CA THR A 24 -16.99 -21.84 -23.49
C THR A 24 -17.70 -20.89 -24.45
N THR A 25 -16.98 -19.86 -24.87
CA THR A 25 -17.47 -18.85 -25.81
C THR A 25 -16.80 -19.06 -27.16
N ARG A 26 -17.60 -19.11 -28.22
CA ARG A 26 -17.17 -19.18 -29.60
C ARG A 26 -17.75 -18.00 -30.35
N LEU A 27 -16.88 -17.19 -30.95
CA LEU A 27 -17.24 -16.18 -31.93
C LEU A 27 -16.77 -16.66 -33.31
N HIS A 28 -17.70 -16.88 -34.22
CA HIS A 28 -17.42 -17.32 -35.59
C HIS A 28 -17.88 -16.26 -36.58
N VAL A 29 -16.93 -15.51 -37.15
CA VAL A 29 -17.20 -14.52 -38.20
C VAL A 29 -17.45 -15.27 -39.51
N THR A 30 -18.52 -14.92 -40.23
CA THR A 30 -18.97 -15.61 -41.46
C THR A 30 -18.67 -14.85 -42.75
N ASP A 31 -17.87 -13.78 -42.66
CA ASP A 31 -17.43 -12.95 -43.79
C ASP A 31 -16.64 -13.77 -44.82
N ASP A 32 -16.89 -13.54 -46.10
CA ASP A 32 -16.32 -14.27 -47.25
C ASP A 32 -14.92 -13.78 -47.66
N GLU A 33 -14.51 -12.59 -47.20
CA GLU A 33 -13.18 -12.01 -47.43
C GLU A 33 -12.17 -12.41 -46.33
N GLN A 34 -11.64 -13.64 -46.38
CA GLN A 34 -10.57 -14.10 -45.47
C GLN A 34 -9.18 -13.60 -45.92
N PHE A 35 -8.70 -12.47 -45.39
CA PHE A 35 -7.34 -11.97 -45.66
C PHE A 35 -6.33 -12.21 -44.51
N GLY A 36 -5.86 -13.45 -44.34
CA GLY A 36 -4.48 -13.77 -43.90
C GLY A 36 -4.06 -13.69 -42.42
N GLY A 37 -3.61 -14.82 -41.87
CA GLY A 37 -2.52 -14.88 -40.86
C GLY A 37 -2.82 -14.60 -39.39
N ASP A 38 -3.32 -13.42 -39.04
CA ASP A 38 -3.37 -12.93 -37.64
C ASP A 38 -4.80 -12.79 -37.08
N HIS A 39 -5.75 -13.57 -37.61
CA HIS A 39 -7.18 -13.42 -37.33
C HIS A 39 -7.64 -14.20 -36.10
N ALA A 40 -8.15 -13.48 -35.10
CA ALA A 40 -8.66 -14.02 -33.85
C ALA A 40 -9.95 -14.86 -34.04
N LEU A 41 -9.78 -16.13 -34.40
CA LEU A 41 -10.73 -17.21 -34.11
C LEU A 41 -10.85 -17.35 -32.58
N GLY A 42 -11.81 -16.65 -31.98
CA GLY A 42 -12.03 -16.65 -30.54
C GLY A 42 -12.80 -17.88 -30.08
N TRP A 43 -12.11 -19.00 -29.83
CA TRP A 43 -12.58 -20.01 -28.88
C TRP A 43 -11.92 -19.72 -27.54
N LEU A 44 -12.72 -19.33 -26.56
CA LEU A 44 -12.26 -19.13 -25.19
C LEU A 44 -13.01 -20.08 -24.28
N ARG A 45 -12.25 -20.90 -23.55
CA ARG A 45 -12.79 -21.71 -22.46
C ARG A 45 -12.16 -21.26 -21.16
N GLU A 46 -12.98 -20.74 -20.29
CA GLU A 46 -12.57 -20.21 -18.99
C GLU A 46 -13.37 -20.83 -17.86
N ARG A 47 -12.76 -20.78 -16.68
CA ARG A 47 -13.39 -21.14 -15.41
C ARG A 47 -13.29 -19.94 -14.49
N THR A 48 -14.44 -19.48 -14.02
CA THR A 48 -14.54 -18.36 -13.11
C THR A 48 -15.35 -18.77 -11.89
N VAL A 49 -15.03 -18.19 -10.74
CA VAL A 49 -15.85 -18.35 -9.52
C VAL A 49 -16.57 -17.03 -9.28
N LEU A 50 -17.89 -17.12 -9.11
CA LEU A 50 -18.75 -16.02 -8.70
C LEU A 50 -19.17 -16.27 -7.25
N ASP A 51 -19.12 -15.23 -6.44
CA ASP A 51 -19.54 -15.25 -5.04
C ASP A 51 -20.08 -13.88 -4.64
N ALA A 52 -20.42 -13.69 -3.36
CA ALA A 52 -20.92 -12.40 -2.89
C ALA A 52 -19.92 -11.24 -3.06
N ALA A 53 -18.61 -11.50 -3.06
CA ALA A 53 -17.58 -10.48 -3.22
C ALA A 53 -17.32 -10.16 -4.70
N ARG A 54 -17.48 -11.14 -5.59
CA ARG A 54 -17.41 -11.00 -7.04
C ARG A 54 -18.65 -11.62 -7.70
N PRO A 55 -19.81 -10.96 -7.61
CA PRO A 55 -21.05 -11.51 -8.15
C PRO A 55 -21.12 -11.39 -9.68
N VAL A 56 -20.26 -10.57 -10.30
CA VAL A 56 -20.27 -10.29 -11.73
C VAL A 56 -18.89 -10.54 -12.33
N THR A 57 -18.85 -11.17 -13.51
CA THR A 57 -17.67 -11.21 -14.37
C THR A 57 -18.07 -10.89 -15.80
N GLN A 58 -17.15 -10.27 -16.55
CA GLN A 58 -17.34 -9.93 -17.95
C GLN A 58 -16.27 -10.57 -18.81
N LEU A 59 -16.67 -10.97 -20.01
CA LEU A 59 -15.83 -11.46 -21.07
C LEU A 59 -15.97 -10.54 -22.27
N HIS A 60 -14.84 -10.08 -22.81
CA HIS A 60 -14.79 -9.33 -24.06
C HIS A 60 -14.04 -10.12 -25.12
N LEU A 61 -14.63 -10.28 -26.30
CA LEU A 61 -13.98 -10.87 -27.47
C LEU A 61 -14.12 -9.92 -28.66
N THR A 62 -13.06 -9.83 -29.45
CA THR A 62 -13.07 -9.09 -30.71
C THR A 62 -12.76 -10.05 -31.85
N GLY A 63 -13.62 -10.08 -32.86
CA GLY A 63 -13.35 -10.67 -34.17
C GLY A 63 -13.14 -9.55 -35.20
N VAL A 64 -12.33 -9.79 -36.22
CA VAL A 64 -12.09 -8.83 -37.32
C VAL A 64 -12.44 -9.51 -38.64
N GLY A 65 -13.01 -8.76 -39.58
CA GLY A 65 -13.34 -9.19 -40.93
C GLY A 65 -12.78 -8.25 -42.00
N GLY A 66 -13.08 -8.53 -43.28
CA GLY A 66 -12.60 -7.76 -44.41
C GLY A 66 -13.12 -6.31 -44.41
N GLY A 67 -12.41 -5.41 -45.10
CA GLY A 67 -12.87 -4.03 -45.31
C GLY A 67 -12.98 -3.16 -44.04
N GLY A 68 -12.18 -3.43 -43.01
CA GLY A 68 -12.17 -2.64 -41.76
C GLY A 68 -13.35 -2.95 -40.83
N ARG A 69 -14.00 -4.10 -40.99
CA ARG A 69 -15.11 -4.54 -40.15
C ARG A 69 -14.62 -5.24 -38.90
N GLN A 70 -15.24 -4.97 -37.75
CA GLN A 70 -14.90 -5.56 -36.46
C GLN A 70 -16.17 -6.00 -35.73
N VAL A 71 -16.15 -7.20 -35.14
CA VAL A 71 -17.19 -7.69 -34.24
C VAL A 71 -16.70 -7.61 -32.80
N GLN A 72 -17.41 -6.89 -31.95
CA GLN A 72 -17.15 -6.83 -30.52
C GLN A 72 -18.25 -7.58 -29.77
N LEU A 73 -17.88 -8.56 -28.95
CA LEU A 73 -18.77 -9.31 -28.09
C LEU A 73 -18.43 -9.03 -26.63
N THR A 74 -19.44 -8.62 -25.87
CA THR A 74 -19.38 -8.55 -24.41
C THR A 74 -20.36 -9.55 -23.81
N VAL A 75 -19.90 -10.45 -22.96
CA VAL A 75 -20.74 -11.39 -22.20
C VAL A 75 -20.60 -11.09 -20.73
N THR A 76 -21.72 -10.88 -20.03
CA THR A 76 -21.77 -10.65 -18.59
C THR A 76 -22.41 -11.86 -17.92
N PHE A 77 -21.75 -12.37 -16.88
CA PHE A 77 -22.28 -13.41 -16.01
C PHE A 77 -22.46 -12.84 -14.61
N THR A 78 -23.67 -12.95 -14.06
CA THR A 78 -24.07 -12.36 -12.79
C THR A 78 -24.69 -13.41 -11.89
N LEU A 79 -24.07 -13.72 -10.76
CA LEU A 79 -24.65 -14.56 -9.72
C LEU A 79 -25.78 -13.80 -9.03
N THR A 80 -26.99 -14.33 -9.12
CA THR A 80 -28.16 -13.73 -8.47
C THR A 80 -28.17 -14.07 -6.98
N PRO A 81 -28.79 -13.22 -6.12
CA PRO A 81 -28.96 -13.51 -4.71
C PRO A 81 -29.73 -14.82 -4.43
N GLN A 82 -30.52 -15.29 -5.41
CA GLN A 82 -31.31 -16.51 -5.33
C GLN A 82 -30.52 -17.76 -5.73
N GLY A 83 -29.30 -17.63 -6.26
CA GLY A 83 -28.41 -18.74 -6.62
C GLY A 83 -28.18 -18.98 -8.11
N PRO A 84 -29.13 -18.80 -9.04
CA PRO A 84 -28.88 -18.91 -10.47
C PRO A 84 -27.87 -17.88 -10.99
N VAL A 85 -27.16 -18.20 -12.07
CA VAL A 85 -26.29 -17.25 -12.79
C VAL A 85 -27.07 -16.68 -13.98
N GLN A 86 -27.32 -15.38 -13.96
CA GLN A 86 -27.83 -14.63 -15.10
C GLN A 86 -26.70 -14.44 -16.11
N VAL A 87 -26.94 -14.83 -17.36
CA VAL A 87 -26.01 -14.63 -18.47
C VAL A 87 -26.66 -13.66 -19.45
N SER A 88 -25.94 -12.63 -19.85
CA SER A 88 -26.33 -11.73 -20.93
C SER A 88 -25.15 -11.51 -21.86
N GLY A 89 -25.42 -11.27 -23.13
CA GLY A 89 -24.38 -10.86 -24.05
C GLY A 89 -24.89 -9.92 -25.12
N ASP A 90 -23.99 -9.05 -25.56
CA ASP A 90 -24.19 -8.01 -26.56
C ASP A 90 -23.06 -8.11 -27.59
N ALA A 91 -23.42 -8.33 -28.85
CA ALA A 91 -22.51 -8.43 -29.98
C ALA A 91 -22.79 -7.29 -30.95
N ARG A 92 -21.75 -6.57 -31.36
CA ARG A 92 -21.85 -5.41 -32.25
C ARG A 92 -20.94 -5.57 -33.44
N LEU A 93 -21.45 -5.25 -34.63
CA LEU A 93 -20.68 -5.12 -35.85
C LEU A 93 -20.32 -3.64 -36.04
N LEU A 94 -19.04 -3.35 -36.11
CA LEU A 94 -18.46 -2.03 -36.28
C LEU A 94 -17.74 -1.95 -37.63
N THR A 95 -17.74 -0.77 -38.24
CA THR A 95 -16.92 -0.46 -39.41
C THR A 95 -15.97 0.67 -39.08
N LEU A 96 -14.68 0.41 -39.30
CA LEU A 96 -13.56 1.30 -39.05
C LEU A 96 -13.01 1.79 -40.39
N THR A 97 -13.35 3.02 -40.76
CA THR A 97 -12.76 3.68 -41.93
C THR A 97 -11.74 4.72 -41.46
N PRO A 98 -10.48 4.69 -41.95
CA PRO A 98 -9.48 5.69 -41.57
C PRO A 98 -9.97 7.12 -41.77
N GLY A 99 -9.88 7.95 -40.73
CA GLY A 99 -10.31 9.35 -40.78
C GLY A 99 -11.83 9.58 -40.63
N GLN A 100 -12.63 8.54 -40.40
CA GLN A 100 -14.07 8.65 -40.12
C GLN A 100 -14.41 8.09 -38.73
N PRO A 101 -15.51 8.56 -38.11
CA PRO A 101 -16.01 7.98 -36.86
C PRO A 101 -16.44 6.51 -37.06
N VAL A 102 -16.26 5.71 -36.01
CA VAL A 102 -16.70 4.31 -35.96
C VAL A 102 -18.21 4.25 -36.17
N SER A 103 -18.66 3.44 -37.13
CA SER A 103 -20.10 3.24 -37.39
C SER A 103 -20.54 1.83 -36.97
N GLU A 104 -21.61 1.75 -36.19
CA GLU A 104 -22.25 0.47 -35.84
C GLU A 104 -23.19 0.06 -36.98
N ARG A 105 -22.97 -1.13 -37.52
CA ARG A 105 -23.64 -1.66 -38.72
C ARG A 105 -24.47 -2.90 -38.47
N GLY A 106 -24.50 -3.41 -37.25
CA GLY A 106 -25.22 -4.63 -36.89
C GLY A 106 -25.14 -4.92 -35.40
N GLY A 107 -26.12 -5.66 -34.88
CA GLY A 107 -26.22 -5.96 -33.46
C GLY A 107 -26.92 -7.29 -33.20
N ALA A 108 -26.59 -7.92 -32.06
CA ALA A 108 -27.26 -9.10 -31.56
C ALA A 108 -27.11 -9.19 -30.04
N ALA A 109 -28.20 -9.51 -29.34
CA ALA A 109 -28.18 -9.69 -27.89
C ALA A 109 -28.84 -11.00 -27.48
N PHE A 110 -28.41 -11.55 -26.35
CA PHE A 110 -29.04 -12.71 -25.72
C PHE A 110 -29.05 -12.55 -24.20
N SER A 111 -30.00 -13.20 -23.54
CA SER A 111 -30.00 -13.30 -22.08
C SER A 111 -30.73 -14.56 -21.58
N GLY A 112 -30.37 -15.02 -20.39
CA GLY A 112 -31.11 -16.06 -19.67
C GLY A 112 -30.37 -16.55 -18.43
N GLN A 113 -31.06 -17.33 -17.60
CA GLN A 113 -30.51 -17.88 -16.36
C GLN A 113 -29.96 -19.30 -16.56
N VAL A 114 -28.91 -19.62 -15.82
CA VAL A 114 -28.34 -20.97 -15.69
C VAL A 114 -28.49 -21.40 -14.23
N ALA A 115 -29.36 -22.37 -13.98
CA ALA A 115 -29.63 -22.90 -12.66
C ALA A 115 -28.41 -23.68 -12.11
N ALA A 116 -28.41 -23.92 -10.80
CA ALA A 116 -27.36 -24.72 -10.15
C ALA A 116 -27.30 -26.14 -10.73
N GLY A 117 -26.11 -26.57 -11.16
CA GLY A 117 -25.88 -27.88 -11.78
C GLY A 117 -26.24 -27.94 -13.26
N GLU A 118 -26.77 -26.86 -13.84
CA GLU A 118 -27.20 -26.81 -15.23
C GLU A 118 -26.04 -26.46 -16.17
N THR A 119 -26.10 -27.01 -17.39
CA THR A 119 -25.34 -26.49 -18.54
C THR A 119 -26.32 -25.95 -19.57
N ARG A 120 -26.18 -24.67 -19.92
CA ARG A 120 -27.04 -23.99 -20.89
C ARG A 120 -26.22 -23.38 -22.03
N THR A 121 -26.72 -23.51 -23.24
CA THR A 121 -26.09 -22.93 -24.44
C THR A 121 -26.94 -21.79 -24.98
N PHE A 122 -26.33 -20.62 -25.17
CA PHE A 122 -26.89 -19.47 -25.85
C PHE A 122 -26.31 -19.39 -27.25
N ARG A 123 -27.17 -19.20 -28.26
CA ARG A 123 -26.75 -19.01 -29.65
C ARG A 123 -27.46 -17.80 -30.21
N VAL A 124 -26.70 -16.90 -30.82
CA VAL A 124 -27.25 -15.74 -31.52
C VAL A 124 -26.47 -15.49 -32.81
N SER A 125 -27.19 -15.09 -33.85
CA SER A 125 -26.61 -14.64 -35.12
C SER A 125 -26.57 -13.12 -35.14
N LEU A 126 -25.37 -12.55 -35.27
CA LEU A 126 -25.14 -11.14 -35.51
C LEU A 126 -25.45 -10.84 -36.98
N ARG A 127 -26.38 -9.91 -37.21
CA ARG A 127 -26.82 -9.53 -38.55
C ARG A 127 -26.51 -8.06 -38.84
N HIS A 128 -26.20 -7.77 -40.10
CA HIS A 128 -26.07 -6.40 -40.57
C HIS A 128 -27.45 -5.71 -40.55
N HIS A 129 -27.53 -4.46 -40.10
CA HIS A 129 -28.78 -3.71 -39.99
C HIS A 129 -29.43 -3.46 -41.36
N ASP A 130 -28.62 -3.08 -42.35
CA ASP A 130 -29.14 -2.77 -43.69
C ASP A 130 -29.43 -4.02 -44.55
N SER A 131 -28.47 -4.95 -44.70
CA SER A 131 -28.65 -6.13 -45.57
C SER A 131 -29.38 -7.29 -44.90
N GLY A 132 -29.45 -7.34 -43.56
CA GLY A 132 -30.02 -8.46 -42.81
C GLY A 132 -29.19 -9.76 -42.86
N GLU A 133 -28.06 -9.76 -43.56
CA GLU A 133 -27.16 -10.90 -43.71
C GLU A 133 -26.50 -11.24 -42.38
N GLU A 134 -26.27 -12.54 -42.15
CA GLU A 134 -25.53 -13.02 -40.98
C GLU A 134 -24.04 -12.78 -41.17
N TYR A 135 -23.47 -11.99 -40.27
CA TYR A 135 -22.05 -11.62 -40.31
C TYR A 135 -21.21 -12.37 -39.28
N ALA A 136 -21.81 -12.78 -38.17
CA ALA A 136 -21.15 -13.65 -37.21
C ALA A 136 -22.15 -14.49 -36.43
N ARG A 137 -21.68 -15.64 -35.93
CA ARG A 137 -22.40 -16.50 -35.01
C ARG A 137 -21.70 -16.54 -33.67
N VAL A 138 -22.44 -16.24 -32.62
CA VAL A 138 -21.98 -16.31 -31.24
C VAL A 138 -22.60 -17.54 -30.59
N THR A 139 -21.76 -18.36 -29.97
CA THR A 139 -22.21 -19.48 -29.12
C THR A 139 -21.55 -19.37 -27.76
N VAL A 140 -22.35 -19.29 -26.70
CA VAL A 140 -21.89 -19.31 -25.30
C VAL A 140 -22.46 -20.54 -24.62
N CYS A 141 -21.62 -21.50 -24.27
CA CYS A 141 -22.01 -22.62 -23.41
C CYS A 141 -21.55 -22.31 -21.99
N ALA A 142 -22.49 -22.23 -21.05
CA ALA A 142 -22.24 -21.91 -19.65
C ALA A 142 -22.69 -23.08 -18.77
N GLN A 143 -21.76 -23.61 -17.97
CA GLN A 143 -22.00 -24.67 -16.99
C GLN A 143 -21.83 -24.11 -15.58
N HIS A 144 -22.89 -24.17 -14.78
CA HIS A 144 -22.89 -23.72 -13.39
C HIS A 144 -22.75 -24.91 -12.44
N THR A 145 -21.61 -24.98 -11.75
CA THR A 145 -21.39 -25.90 -10.63
C THR A 145 -21.60 -25.16 -9.30
N PRO A 146 -22.60 -25.49 -8.47
CA PRO A 146 -22.80 -24.82 -7.19
C PRO A 146 -21.65 -25.13 -6.25
N LEU A 147 -21.15 -24.12 -5.53
CA LEU A 147 -20.19 -24.29 -4.45
C LEU A 147 -20.91 -24.11 -3.12
N HIS A 148 -20.83 -25.10 -2.24
CA HIS A 148 -21.53 -25.07 -0.96
C HIS A 148 -20.54 -24.82 0.19
N ALA A 149 -20.93 -23.95 1.12
CA ALA A 149 -20.20 -23.74 2.38
C ALA A 149 -19.97 -25.03 3.21
N ALA A 150 -20.77 -26.09 2.99
CA ALA A 150 -20.61 -27.39 3.65
C ALA A 150 -19.47 -28.25 3.04
N GLN A 151 -18.88 -27.80 1.93
CA GLN A 151 -17.77 -28.48 1.24
C GLN A 151 -16.58 -27.52 1.08
N PRO A 152 -15.97 -27.05 2.18
CA PRO A 152 -14.97 -25.98 2.16
C PRO A 152 -13.75 -26.34 1.32
N ALA A 153 -13.29 -27.59 1.37
CA ALA A 153 -12.14 -28.05 0.57
C ALA A 153 -12.40 -27.92 -0.95
N ALA A 154 -13.59 -28.34 -1.40
CA ALA A 154 -13.96 -28.27 -2.82
C ALA A 154 -14.11 -26.82 -3.29
N THR A 155 -14.69 -25.96 -2.45
CA THR A 155 -14.84 -24.52 -2.68
C THR A 155 -13.49 -23.82 -2.80
N LEU A 156 -12.56 -24.07 -1.88
CA LEU A 156 -11.21 -23.49 -1.92
C LEU A 156 -10.42 -23.99 -3.13
N ASP A 157 -10.47 -25.29 -3.44
CA ASP A 157 -9.80 -25.85 -4.62
C ASP A 157 -10.38 -25.35 -5.93
N ALA A 158 -11.70 -25.14 -5.99
CA ALA A 158 -12.36 -24.57 -7.15
C ALA A 158 -11.87 -23.15 -7.42
N HIS A 159 -11.65 -22.37 -6.35
CA HIS A 159 -11.13 -21.01 -6.43
C HIS A 159 -9.65 -21.00 -6.82
N ALA A 160 -8.81 -21.84 -6.19
CA ALA A 160 -7.39 -21.97 -6.56
C ALA A 160 -7.21 -22.36 -8.04
N ARG A 161 -8.05 -23.27 -8.55
CA ARG A 161 -8.06 -23.65 -9.97
C ARG A 161 -8.48 -22.52 -10.90
N ALA A 162 -9.39 -21.64 -10.46
CA ALA A 162 -9.80 -20.47 -11.24
C ALA A 162 -8.69 -19.40 -11.29
N LEU A 163 -7.93 -19.23 -10.19
CA LEU A 163 -6.73 -18.37 -10.16
C LEU A 163 -5.58 -18.94 -11.00
N GLY A 164 -5.53 -20.26 -11.15
CA GLY A 164 -4.52 -20.97 -11.94
C GLY A 164 -3.30 -21.40 -11.12
N GLU A 165 -2.65 -22.48 -11.57
CA GLU A 165 -1.56 -23.14 -10.83
C GLU A 165 -0.31 -22.26 -10.73
N ARG A 166 -0.01 -21.42 -11.73
CA ARG A 166 1.09 -20.44 -11.64
C ARG A 166 0.86 -19.42 -10.52
N HIS A 167 -0.40 -19.13 -10.21
CA HIS A 167 -0.79 -18.12 -9.23
C HIS A 167 -0.72 -18.68 -7.80
N THR A 168 -1.42 -19.79 -7.54
CA THR A 168 -1.53 -20.37 -6.18
C THR A 168 -0.46 -21.42 -5.89
N GLY A 169 0.02 -22.13 -6.91
CA GLY A 169 0.81 -23.35 -6.75
C GLY A 169 -0.04 -24.54 -6.28
N PRO A 170 0.55 -25.74 -6.13
CA PRO A 170 -0.15 -26.90 -5.61
C PRO A 170 -0.52 -26.73 -4.12
N PRO A 171 -1.57 -27.41 -3.64
CA PRO A 171 -1.91 -27.43 -2.22
C PRO A 171 -0.79 -28.10 -1.42
N THR A 172 -0.44 -27.50 -0.28
CA THR A 172 0.64 -28.01 0.60
C THR A 172 0.11 -28.87 1.75
N GLY A 173 -1.20 -28.92 1.95
CA GLY A 173 -1.85 -29.68 3.00
C GLY A 173 -3.36 -29.83 2.83
N PRO A 174 -4.03 -30.50 3.78
CA PRO A 174 -5.48 -30.64 3.78
C PRO A 174 -6.18 -29.29 4.03
N CYS A 175 -7.49 -29.27 3.85
CA CYS A 175 -8.32 -28.15 4.32
C CYS A 175 -8.41 -28.19 5.86
N GLU A 176 -8.12 -27.07 6.50
CA GLU A 176 -8.07 -26.91 7.95
C GLU A 176 -9.27 -26.10 8.43
N ALA A 177 -9.91 -26.54 9.50
CA ALA A 177 -10.89 -25.72 10.21
C ALA A 177 -10.17 -24.65 11.03
N VAL A 178 -10.63 -23.42 10.92
CA VAL A 178 -10.15 -22.26 11.70
C VAL A 178 -11.35 -21.61 12.37
N ARG A 179 -11.15 -20.79 13.41
CA ARG A 179 -12.26 -20.12 14.08
C ARG A 179 -13.07 -19.30 13.08
N GLY A 180 -14.35 -19.64 12.88
CA GLY A 180 -15.26 -18.91 11.99
C GLY A 180 -15.21 -19.30 10.50
N GLY A 181 -14.41 -20.29 10.10
CA GLY A 181 -14.30 -20.68 8.69
C GLY A 181 -13.31 -21.80 8.43
N HIS A 182 -12.76 -21.82 7.21
CA HIS A 182 -11.78 -22.82 6.79
C HIS A 182 -10.62 -22.17 6.04
N ARG A 183 -9.45 -22.80 6.10
CA ARG A 183 -8.25 -22.42 5.35
C ARG A 183 -7.77 -23.59 4.52
N ARG A 184 -7.14 -23.30 3.38
CA ARG A 184 -6.26 -24.25 2.69
C ARG A 184 -4.99 -23.55 2.22
N ARG A 185 -3.86 -24.20 2.49
CA ARG A 185 -2.53 -23.69 2.14
C ARG A 185 -2.10 -24.21 0.77
N TYR A 186 -1.52 -23.32 -0.01
CA TYR A 186 -0.89 -23.59 -1.29
C TYR A 186 0.54 -23.02 -1.28
N HIS A 187 1.36 -23.45 -2.24
CA HIS A 187 2.77 -23.08 -2.25
C HIS A 187 2.97 -21.55 -2.26
N HIS A 188 2.17 -20.82 -3.04
CA HIS A 188 2.31 -19.37 -3.23
C HIS A 188 1.26 -18.54 -2.47
N ALA A 189 0.18 -19.17 -1.98
CA ALA A 189 -0.94 -18.48 -1.35
C ALA A 189 -1.67 -19.35 -0.33
N ASP A 190 -2.41 -18.72 0.58
CA ASP A 190 -3.36 -19.39 1.46
C ASP A 190 -4.76 -18.88 1.11
N LEU A 191 -5.70 -19.79 0.87
CA LEU A 191 -7.09 -19.43 0.60
C LEU A 191 -7.92 -19.65 1.87
N TYR A 192 -8.77 -18.69 2.17
CA TYR A 192 -9.66 -18.67 3.32
C TYR A 192 -11.10 -18.60 2.86
N THR A 193 -11.99 -19.27 3.58
CA THR A 193 -13.43 -19.14 3.36
C THR A 193 -14.17 -18.99 4.68
N SER A 194 -15.10 -18.04 4.74
CA SER A 194 -16.03 -17.87 5.86
C SER A 194 -17.45 -17.61 5.33
N PRO A 195 -18.50 -17.94 6.10
CA PRO A 195 -19.87 -17.60 5.72
C PRO A 195 -20.10 -16.10 5.50
N GLY A 196 -19.34 -15.23 6.17
CA GLY A 196 -19.52 -13.79 6.09
C GLY A 196 -18.77 -13.10 4.95
N THR A 197 -17.70 -13.71 4.43
CA THR A 197 -16.79 -13.06 3.48
C THR A 197 -16.71 -13.77 2.13
N GLY A 198 -16.98 -15.08 2.07
CA GLY A 198 -16.70 -15.87 0.87
C GLY A 198 -15.24 -16.30 0.81
N VAL A 199 -14.75 -16.64 -0.39
CA VAL A 199 -13.38 -17.13 -0.60
C VAL A 199 -12.44 -15.98 -0.92
N HIS A 200 -11.34 -15.88 -0.17
CA HIS A 200 -10.29 -14.91 -0.46
C HIS A 200 -8.91 -15.51 -0.31
N GLU A 201 -8.03 -15.05 -1.18
CA GLU A 201 -6.61 -15.41 -1.16
C GLU A 201 -5.82 -14.48 -0.24
N VAL A 202 -4.79 -14.98 0.45
CA VAL A 202 -3.76 -14.18 1.12
C VAL A 202 -2.39 -14.71 0.67
N ARG A 203 -1.50 -13.84 0.18
CA ARG A 203 -0.24 -14.25 -0.46
C ARG A 203 0.95 -13.37 -0.11
N GLY A 204 2.15 -13.83 -0.48
CA GLY A 204 3.40 -13.06 -0.35
C GLY A 204 3.69 -12.58 1.07
N ASP A 205 4.17 -11.34 1.18
CA ASP A 205 4.56 -10.72 2.45
C ASP A 205 3.36 -10.44 3.35
N ILE A 206 2.19 -10.13 2.76
CA ILE A 206 0.93 -10.01 3.51
C ILE A 206 0.59 -11.35 4.17
N ARG A 207 0.73 -12.49 3.47
CA ARG A 207 0.54 -13.83 4.07
C ARG A 207 1.46 -14.05 5.25
N ARG A 208 2.78 -13.83 5.07
CA ARG A 208 3.75 -14.05 6.16
C ARG A 208 3.43 -13.21 7.39
N ARG A 209 2.99 -11.96 7.18
CA ARG A 209 2.59 -11.06 8.26
C ARG A 209 1.30 -11.49 8.94
N TYR A 210 0.29 -11.80 8.14
CA TYR A 210 -1.00 -12.26 8.64
C TYR A 210 -0.87 -13.52 9.48
N ASP A 211 -0.07 -14.51 9.03
CA ASP A 211 0.26 -15.70 9.81
C ASP A 211 0.99 -15.35 11.13
N ALA A 212 1.97 -14.44 11.08
CA ALA A 212 2.70 -14.00 12.28
C ALA A 212 1.81 -13.27 13.31
N LEU A 213 0.70 -12.67 12.87
CA LEU A 213 -0.31 -12.06 13.74
C LEU A 213 -1.30 -13.09 14.32
N GLY A 214 -1.27 -14.35 13.85
CA GLY A 214 -2.21 -15.40 14.24
C GLY A 214 -3.32 -15.68 13.22
N GLY A 215 -3.25 -15.10 12.02
CA GLY A 215 -4.20 -15.35 10.93
C GLY A 215 -5.64 -14.97 11.31
N PRO A 216 -6.65 -15.83 11.03
CA PRO A 216 -8.05 -15.55 11.37
C PRO A 216 -8.33 -15.37 12.86
N ASP A 217 -7.47 -15.89 13.73
CA ASP A 217 -7.59 -15.75 15.19
C ASP A 217 -7.04 -14.40 15.70
N SER A 218 -6.40 -13.63 14.82
CA SER A 218 -5.88 -12.29 15.13
C SER A 218 -6.97 -11.22 15.18
N VAL A 219 -6.60 -10.02 15.60
CA VAL A 219 -7.47 -8.83 15.57
C VAL A 219 -7.95 -8.45 14.15
N LEU A 220 -7.31 -8.98 13.10
CA LEU A 220 -7.71 -8.72 11.72
C LEU A 220 -8.92 -9.57 11.29
N GLY A 221 -9.12 -10.77 11.86
CA GLY A 221 -10.15 -11.70 11.40
C GLY A 221 -9.94 -12.12 9.94
N PHE A 222 -11.01 -12.59 9.27
CA PHE A 222 -10.90 -13.07 7.89
C PHE A 222 -10.62 -11.95 6.87
N PRO A 223 -9.94 -12.28 5.76
CA PRO A 223 -9.91 -11.40 4.60
C PRO A 223 -11.34 -11.13 4.09
N VAL A 224 -11.60 -9.91 3.63
CA VAL A 224 -12.88 -9.48 3.01
C VAL A 224 -12.72 -9.11 1.53
N GLY A 225 -11.53 -9.31 0.99
CA GLY A 225 -11.17 -9.04 -0.39
C GLY A 225 -9.79 -9.62 -0.69
N ASP A 226 -9.51 -9.83 -1.98
CA ASP A 226 -8.20 -10.31 -2.42
C ASP A 226 -7.13 -9.20 -2.31
N PRO A 227 -5.83 -9.53 -2.33
CA PRO A 227 -4.76 -8.55 -2.31
C PRO A 227 -4.81 -7.71 -3.59
N THR A 228 -4.97 -6.39 -3.43
CA THR A 228 -5.02 -5.44 -4.54
C THR A 228 -3.68 -4.73 -4.66
N PRO A 229 -3.06 -4.70 -5.86
CA PRO A 229 -1.93 -3.81 -6.12
C PRO A 229 -2.30 -2.35 -5.87
N ASP A 230 -1.32 -1.56 -5.44
CA ASP A 230 -1.48 -0.13 -5.29
C ASP A 230 -1.64 0.54 -6.68
N PRO A 231 -2.71 1.32 -6.93
CA PRO A 231 -2.88 2.04 -8.18
C PRO A 231 -1.86 3.18 -8.38
N PHE A 232 -1.21 3.66 -7.31
CA PHE A 232 -0.21 4.72 -7.33
C PHE A 232 1.10 4.23 -6.70
N PRO A 233 1.85 3.35 -7.40
CA PRO A 233 3.09 2.84 -6.84
C PRO A 233 4.07 3.99 -6.59
N ALA A 234 4.90 3.83 -5.55
CA ALA A 234 5.95 4.80 -5.26
C ALA A 234 6.89 4.97 -6.47
N PRO A 235 7.43 6.18 -6.71
CA PRO A 235 8.14 6.52 -7.93
C PRO A 235 9.39 5.65 -8.21
N ASP A 236 9.95 4.97 -7.19
CA ASP A 236 11.05 4.03 -7.33
C ASP A 236 10.68 2.64 -6.77
N PRO A 237 10.35 1.64 -7.61
CA PRO A 237 10.35 0.24 -7.19
C PRO A 237 11.80 -0.18 -6.93
N LEU A 238 12.07 -0.74 -5.73
CA LEU A 238 13.37 -1.36 -5.45
C LEU A 238 13.63 -2.47 -6.49
N PRO A 239 14.86 -2.63 -7.02
CA PRO A 239 15.17 -3.77 -7.87
C PRO A 239 14.84 -5.05 -7.10
N ALA A 240 14.05 -5.92 -7.72
CA ALA A 240 13.75 -7.23 -7.14
C ALA A 240 15.07 -7.97 -6.89
N PRO A 241 15.29 -8.56 -5.71
CA PRO A 241 16.34 -9.54 -5.57
C PRO A 241 16.02 -10.65 -6.58
N ASP A 242 16.96 -10.82 -7.50
CA ASP A 242 17.12 -11.96 -8.34
C ASP A 242 17.00 -13.24 -7.50
N HIS A 243 16.21 -14.18 -8.04
CA HIS A 243 15.88 -15.52 -7.53
C HIS A 243 14.56 -15.67 -6.75
N ALA A 244 13.55 -16.17 -7.49
CA ALA A 244 12.35 -16.88 -7.04
C ALA A 244 11.28 -16.09 -6.25
N GLY A 245 10.46 -15.33 -6.99
CA GLY A 245 9.13 -14.94 -6.53
C GLY A 245 8.65 -13.64 -7.15
N GLN A 246 7.94 -13.71 -8.27
CA GLN A 246 7.38 -12.59 -9.04
C GLN A 246 6.38 -11.69 -8.25
N TRP A 247 6.26 -11.88 -6.94
CA TRP A 247 5.20 -11.32 -6.09
C TRP A 247 5.66 -10.74 -4.74
N SER A 248 6.95 -10.79 -4.38
CA SER A 248 7.42 -10.34 -3.05
C SER A 248 7.51 -8.82 -2.87
N HIS A 249 7.39 -8.01 -3.92
CA HIS A 249 7.69 -6.56 -3.82
C HIS A 249 6.69 -5.62 -4.50
N VAL A 250 5.51 -6.10 -4.88
CA VAL A 250 4.46 -5.20 -5.38
C VAL A 250 3.79 -4.56 -4.17
N GLN A 251 3.79 -3.22 -4.11
CA GLN A 251 2.96 -2.48 -3.15
C GLN A 251 1.53 -2.96 -3.31
N CYS A 252 0.97 -3.48 -2.22
CA CYS A 252 -0.37 -4.02 -2.24
C CYS A 252 -1.03 -3.80 -0.89
N ARG A 253 -2.35 -3.78 -0.92
CA ARG A 253 -3.18 -3.72 0.28
C ARG A 253 -4.17 -4.85 0.27
N GLN A 254 -4.49 -5.32 1.46
CA GLN A 254 -5.55 -6.29 1.66
C GLN A 254 -6.41 -5.89 2.85
N HIS A 255 -7.72 -6.01 2.66
CA HIS A 255 -8.71 -5.70 3.68
C HIS A 255 -9.15 -6.98 4.39
N PHE A 256 -9.26 -6.86 5.71
CA PHE A 256 -9.76 -7.87 6.62
C PHE A 256 -10.93 -7.29 7.43
N GLN A 257 -11.68 -8.16 8.10
CA GLN A 257 -12.84 -7.78 8.90
C GLN A 257 -12.51 -6.71 9.96
N GLY A 258 -11.38 -6.88 10.66
CA GLY A 258 -10.95 -6.01 11.75
C GLY A 258 -9.96 -4.91 11.34
N GLY A 259 -9.43 -4.92 10.12
CA GLY A 259 -8.37 -3.97 9.72
C GLY A 259 -7.87 -4.18 8.30
N SER A 260 -6.80 -3.50 7.93
CA SER A 260 -6.14 -3.67 6.64
C SER A 260 -4.66 -3.88 6.84
N LEU A 261 -4.05 -4.75 6.04
CA LEU A 261 -2.60 -4.79 5.87
C LEU A 261 -2.20 -4.00 4.62
N PHE A 262 -1.20 -3.15 4.77
CA PHE A 262 -0.57 -2.41 3.68
C PHE A 262 0.88 -2.86 3.58
N LEU A 263 1.22 -3.46 2.44
CA LEU A 263 2.59 -3.83 2.12
C LEU A 263 3.25 -2.68 1.37
N HIS A 264 4.33 -2.18 1.97
CA HIS A 264 5.23 -1.27 1.31
C HIS A 264 6.64 -1.92 1.28
N PRO A 265 7.37 -1.94 0.14
CA PRO A 265 8.69 -2.57 0.02
C PRO A 265 9.69 -2.08 1.07
N ARG A 266 9.52 -0.81 1.40
CA ARG A 266 10.19 -0.12 2.50
C ARG A 266 9.62 -0.53 3.86
N THR A 267 8.45 -0.07 4.28
CA THR A 267 8.01 -0.22 5.69
C THR A 267 7.60 -1.65 6.10
N GLY A 268 7.50 -2.56 5.14
CA GLY A 268 6.96 -3.90 5.33
C GLY A 268 5.43 -3.92 5.40
N PRO A 269 4.83 -5.09 5.61
CA PRO A 269 3.39 -5.23 5.80
C PRO A 269 2.98 -4.76 7.22
N LEU A 270 2.29 -3.62 7.29
CA LEU A 270 1.81 -3.02 8.54
C LEU A 270 0.29 -2.96 8.54
N PHE A 271 -0.33 -3.16 9.70
CA PHE A 271 -1.79 -3.10 9.80
C PHE A 271 -2.30 -1.80 10.43
N VAL A 272 -3.42 -1.32 9.89
CA VAL A 272 -4.21 -0.23 10.47
C VAL A 272 -5.64 -0.74 10.72
N ARG A 273 -6.20 -0.48 11.90
CA ARG A 273 -7.53 -1.01 12.30
C ARG A 273 -8.50 0.05 12.83
N GLY A 274 -9.76 -0.36 12.93
CA GLY A 274 -10.84 0.41 13.58
C GLY A 274 -11.04 1.82 13.03
N GLU A 275 -11.36 2.75 13.92
CA GLU A 275 -11.61 4.16 13.55
C GLU A 275 -10.35 4.87 13.04
N LEU A 276 -9.15 4.44 13.45
CA LEU A 276 -7.88 4.99 12.91
C LEU A 276 -7.75 4.69 11.41
N ARG A 277 -8.09 3.46 10.99
CA ARG A 277 -8.16 3.09 9.57
C ARG A 277 -9.22 3.92 8.84
N ALA A 278 -10.41 4.07 9.42
CA ALA A 278 -11.49 4.84 8.81
C ALA A 278 -11.11 6.32 8.65
N ALA A 279 -10.44 6.90 9.64
CA ALA A 279 -9.92 8.26 9.60
C ALA A 279 -8.88 8.44 8.50
N TRP A 280 -7.91 7.53 8.42
CA TRP A 280 -6.88 7.57 7.39
C TRP A 280 -7.48 7.39 5.98
N ALA A 281 -8.48 6.52 5.83
CA ALA A 281 -9.23 6.35 4.59
C ALA A 281 -9.89 7.65 4.12
N ARG A 282 -10.52 8.41 5.03
CA ARG A 282 -11.13 9.73 4.72
C ARG A 282 -10.11 10.77 4.25
N THR A 283 -8.82 10.59 4.58
CA THR A 283 -7.74 11.47 4.11
C THR A 283 -7.13 11.06 2.78
N GLY A 284 -7.63 10.00 2.13
CA GLY A 284 -7.09 9.50 0.85
C GLY A 284 -6.08 8.37 0.99
N TRP A 285 -6.08 7.65 2.13
CA TRP A 285 -5.20 6.50 2.39
C TRP A 285 -3.71 6.82 2.18
N GLU A 286 -2.95 5.92 1.56
CA GLU A 286 -1.53 6.04 1.25
C GLU A 286 -1.18 7.20 0.31
N SER A 287 -2.13 7.60 -0.54
CA SER A 287 -2.02 8.78 -1.41
C SER A 287 -2.36 10.08 -0.68
N GLY A 288 -2.86 9.99 0.54
CA GLY A 288 -3.23 11.11 1.39
C GLY A 288 -2.03 11.79 2.07
N PRO A 289 -2.27 12.88 2.82
CA PRO A 289 -1.21 13.69 3.43
C PRO A 289 -0.37 12.90 4.45
N LEU A 290 -0.92 11.85 5.07
CA LEU A 290 -0.20 11.03 6.05
C LEU A 290 0.79 10.04 5.42
N GLY A 291 0.56 9.61 4.18
CA GLY A 291 1.34 8.56 3.52
C GLY A 291 1.09 7.16 4.08
N TYR A 292 2.04 6.25 3.87
CA TYR A 292 1.96 4.86 4.36
C TYR A 292 2.16 4.76 5.89
N PRO A 293 1.60 3.72 6.52
CA PRO A 293 1.90 3.40 7.91
C PRO A 293 3.40 3.10 8.09
N THR A 294 3.93 3.49 9.25
CA THR A 294 5.32 3.21 9.69
C THR A 294 5.38 2.38 10.97
N SER A 295 4.22 2.10 11.58
CA SER A 295 4.01 1.10 12.63
C SER A 295 2.67 0.37 12.42
N ASP A 296 2.48 -0.75 13.08
CA ASP A 296 1.12 -1.26 13.30
C ASP A 296 0.30 -0.26 14.15
N THR A 297 -1.02 -0.43 14.18
CA THR A 297 -1.84 0.17 15.23
C THR A 297 -1.43 -0.36 16.60
N LEU A 298 -0.97 0.52 17.47
CA LEU A 298 -0.50 0.20 18.82
C LEU A 298 -1.51 0.66 19.87
N SER A 299 -1.82 -0.23 20.81
CA SER A 299 -2.52 0.12 22.06
C SER A 299 -1.49 0.31 23.18
N LEU A 300 -1.68 1.33 24.02
CA LEU A 300 -0.75 1.61 25.12
C LEU A 300 -0.69 0.46 26.16
N ALA A 301 -1.81 -0.24 26.35
CA ALA A 301 -1.94 -1.43 27.18
C ALA A 301 -3.12 -2.27 26.64
N PRO A 302 -3.26 -3.56 27.01
CA PRO A 302 -4.32 -4.45 26.51
C PRO A 302 -5.75 -3.89 26.64
N GLU A 303 -6.00 -3.02 27.62
CA GLU A 303 -7.30 -2.36 27.85
C GLU A 303 -7.19 -0.82 27.79
N SER A 304 -6.12 -0.29 27.22
CA SER A 304 -5.98 1.16 27.15
C SER A 304 -7.03 1.74 26.20
N PRO A 305 -7.73 2.81 26.59
CA PRO A 305 -8.56 3.56 25.66
C PRO A 305 -7.73 4.28 24.59
N LEU A 306 -6.39 4.32 24.72
CA LEU A 306 -5.50 5.00 23.80
C LEU A 306 -4.89 4.02 22.79
N GLU A 307 -5.23 4.25 21.53
CA GLU A 307 -4.62 3.60 20.37
C GLU A 307 -4.00 4.65 19.46
N PHE A 308 -2.94 4.31 18.73
CA PHE A 308 -2.39 5.19 17.72
C PHE A 308 -1.81 4.41 16.55
N SER A 309 -1.66 5.08 15.41
CA SER A 309 -0.95 4.56 14.25
C SER A 309 -0.03 5.66 13.72
N ASP A 310 1.25 5.32 13.56
CA ASP A 310 2.26 6.22 13.02
C ASP A 310 2.33 6.06 11.50
N PHE A 311 2.51 7.18 10.80
CA PHE A 311 2.55 7.27 9.34
C PHE A 311 3.78 8.07 8.90
N GLN A 312 4.08 8.07 7.60
CA GLN A 312 5.25 8.78 7.07
C GLN A 312 5.27 10.28 7.42
N ASN A 313 4.11 10.93 7.50
CA ASN A 313 4.01 12.39 7.70
C ASN A 313 3.19 12.79 8.93
N GLY A 314 2.90 11.86 9.85
CA GLY A 314 2.14 12.18 11.05
C GLY A 314 1.71 10.97 11.85
N VAL A 315 0.87 11.21 12.85
CA VAL A 315 0.30 10.18 13.72
C VAL A 315 -1.20 10.42 13.85
N LEU A 316 -1.99 9.35 13.84
CA LEU A 316 -3.38 9.39 14.25
C LEU A 316 -3.51 8.77 15.63
N VAL A 317 -4.28 9.44 16.50
CA VAL A 317 -4.51 9.01 17.88
C VAL A 317 -6.01 8.85 18.12
N LEU A 318 -6.36 7.74 18.75
CA LEU A 318 -7.68 7.43 19.23
C LEU A 318 -7.65 7.40 20.75
N HIS A 319 -8.59 8.06 21.40
CA HIS A 319 -8.81 7.99 22.83
C HIS A 319 -10.27 7.67 23.10
N ALA A 320 -10.53 6.56 23.81
CA ALA A 320 -11.86 6.06 24.12
C ALA A 320 -12.76 5.94 22.87
N GLY A 321 -12.19 5.46 21.75
CA GLY A 321 -12.91 5.31 20.48
C GLY A 321 -13.09 6.58 19.67
N GLN A 322 -12.61 7.73 20.15
CA GLN A 322 -12.72 9.02 19.45
C GLN A 322 -11.36 9.51 18.96
N LEU A 323 -11.32 10.07 17.76
CA LEU A 323 -10.11 10.71 17.24
C LEU A 323 -9.78 11.94 18.08
N CYS A 324 -8.53 12.07 18.45
CA CYS A 324 -8.04 13.21 19.21
C CYS A 324 -6.71 13.70 18.63
N PRO A 325 -6.47 15.01 18.61
CA PRO A 325 -5.20 15.54 18.17
C PRO A 325 -4.11 15.17 19.18
N PRO A 326 -2.92 14.72 18.73
CA PRO A 326 -1.77 14.56 19.62
C PRO A 326 -1.34 15.92 20.18
N ALA A 327 -0.70 15.91 21.35
CA ALA A 327 0.02 17.09 21.82
C ALA A 327 1.33 17.22 21.02
N THR A 328 1.61 18.39 20.45
CA THR A 328 2.74 18.55 19.53
C THR A 328 3.75 19.58 20.00
N ALA A 329 5.01 19.37 19.61
CA ALA A 329 6.06 20.38 19.65
C ALA A 329 6.72 20.41 18.27
N THR A 330 6.97 21.60 17.73
CA THR A 330 7.47 21.79 16.37
C THR A 330 8.70 22.69 16.33
N LEU A 331 9.59 22.41 15.38
CA LEU A 331 10.73 23.25 15.06
C LEU A 331 10.65 23.63 13.59
N SER A 332 10.55 24.93 13.31
CA SER A 332 10.52 25.43 11.93
C SER A 332 11.84 25.15 11.21
N ARG A 333 11.80 25.15 9.88
CA ARG A 333 13.00 25.05 9.03
C ARG A 333 14.05 26.10 9.42
N ASP A 334 13.63 27.35 9.64
CA ASP A 334 14.54 28.46 9.92
C ASP A 334 15.22 28.31 11.28
N HIS A 335 14.46 27.92 12.31
CA HIS A 335 15.05 27.65 13.63
C HIS A 335 15.97 26.44 13.61
N LEU A 336 15.62 25.38 12.85
CA LEU A 336 16.52 24.25 12.65
C LEU A 336 17.82 24.68 11.96
N LEU A 337 17.73 25.47 10.88
CA LEU A 337 18.89 25.96 10.16
C LEU A 337 19.77 26.85 11.05
N ALA A 338 19.17 27.74 11.86
CA ALA A 338 19.89 28.55 12.83
C ALA A 338 20.60 27.69 13.88
N ALA A 339 19.93 26.65 14.40
CA ALA A 339 20.49 25.72 15.37
C ALA A 339 21.70 24.95 14.81
N VAL A 340 21.57 24.42 13.59
CA VAL A 340 22.65 23.70 12.89
C VAL A 340 23.81 24.64 12.57
N THR A 341 23.52 25.86 12.10
CA THR A 341 24.53 26.89 11.83
C THR A 341 25.33 27.22 13.11
N GLY A 342 24.65 27.45 14.23
CA GLY A 342 25.29 27.71 15.51
C GLY A 342 26.15 26.55 16.00
N ALA A 343 25.69 25.31 15.83
CA ALA A 343 26.46 24.12 16.17
C ALA A 343 27.73 23.98 15.30
N LEU A 344 27.62 24.19 13.98
CA LEU A 344 28.74 24.12 13.05
C LEU A 344 29.77 25.22 13.32
N ARG A 345 29.34 26.46 13.59
CA ARG A 345 30.24 27.58 13.93
C ARG A 345 31.04 27.35 15.21
N ARG A 346 30.49 26.60 16.17
CA ARG A 346 31.21 26.23 17.41
C ARG A 346 32.20 25.09 17.19
N ALA A 347 31.86 24.16 16.31
CA ALA A 347 32.67 22.97 16.08
C ALA A 347 33.79 23.18 15.04
N LEU A 348 33.61 24.12 14.12
CA LEU A 348 34.58 24.45 13.08
C LEU A 348 35.46 25.64 13.51
N PRO A 349 36.69 25.75 12.97
CA PRO A 349 37.54 26.92 13.18
C PRO A 349 36.83 28.24 12.86
N ALA A 350 37.08 29.26 13.68
CA ALA A 350 36.51 30.58 13.50
C ALA A 350 36.88 31.17 12.11
N GLY A 351 35.91 31.80 11.45
CA GLY A 351 36.09 32.39 10.11
C GLY A 351 36.10 31.38 8.95
N LEU A 352 36.03 30.07 9.23
CA LEU A 352 35.96 29.05 8.18
C LEU A 352 34.58 29.01 7.51
N LEU A 353 33.51 29.19 8.27
CA LEU A 353 32.14 29.03 7.78
C LEU A 353 31.49 30.39 7.55
N ASP A 354 31.07 30.62 6.30
CA ASP A 354 30.34 31.83 5.89
C ASP A 354 28.83 31.61 6.00
N SER A 355 28.29 30.70 5.18
CA SER A 355 26.87 30.39 5.13
C SER A 355 26.58 28.90 5.31
N VAL A 356 25.39 28.62 5.84
CA VAL A 356 24.79 27.28 5.86
C VAL A 356 23.39 27.40 5.31
N THR A 357 23.06 26.58 4.32
CA THR A 357 21.74 26.53 3.70
C THR A 357 21.24 25.09 3.65
N LEU A 358 19.92 24.92 3.50
CA LEU A 358 19.33 23.60 3.27
C LEU A 358 19.21 23.39 1.75
N ALA A 359 20.09 22.55 1.21
CA ALA A 359 20.23 22.32 -0.24
C ALA A 359 19.35 21.19 -0.76
N GLY A 360 18.91 20.28 0.11
CA GLY A 360 18.04 19.19 -0.28
C GLY A 360 17.36 18.55 0.92
N ILE A 361 16.15 18.07 0.68
CA ILE A 361 15.37 17.27 1.62
C ILE A 361 15.04 16.01 0.85
N SER A 362 15.49 14.86 1.32
CA SER A 362 15.09 13.61 0.68
C SER A 362 13.60 13.39 0.89
N ASP A 363 12.98 12.59 0.03
CA ASP A 363 11.71 11.96 0.40
C ASP A 363 11.90 11.11 1.65
N THR A 364 10.78 10.71 2.27
CA THR A 364 10.80 9.73 3.36
C THR A 364 11.22 8.39 2.78
N THR A 365 12.54 8.19 2.66
CA THR A 365 13.16 6.98 2.13
C THR A 365 13.62 6.09 3.27
N PHE A 366 13.62 4.79 3.01
CA PHE A 366 13.83 3.73 4.00
C PHE A 366 15.15 3.03 3.70
N ASP A 367 15.94 2.79 4.74
CA ASP A 367 17.22 2.10 4.66
C ASP A 367 17.10 0.67 5.20
N LEU A 368 16.49 -0.21 4.39
CA LEU A 368 16.48 -1.68 4.49
C LEU A 368 16.04 -2.31 5.84
N SER A 369 15.68 -1.51 6.85
CA SER A 369 15.30 -1.98 8.18
C SER A 369 14.30 -1.09 8.93
N ARG A 370 14.14 0.20 8.56
CA ARG A 370 13.22 1.14 9.23
C ARG A 370 12.72 2.25 8.31
N SER A 371 11.47 2.68 8.50
CA SER A 371 10.97 3.95 7.96
C SER A 371 11.73 5.08 8.65
N GLY A 372 12.84 5.50 8.03
CA GLY A 372 13.61 6.63 8.49
C GLY A 372 12.86 7.94 8.23
N ASN A 373 13.10 8.92 9.08
CA ASN A 373 12.80 10.29 8.72
C ASN A 373 13.63 10.73 7.50
N ARG A 374 13.15 11.76 6.82
CA ARG A 374 13.83 12.42 5.70
C ARG A 374 15.27 12.82 6.08
N VAL A 375 16.17 12.72 5.10
CA VAL A 375 17.54 13.18 5.20
C VAL A 375 17.60 14.64 4.77
N LEU A 376 18.14 15.49 5.64
CA LEU A 376 18.36 16.91 5.38
C LEU A 376 19.79 17.11 4.92
N THR A 377 19.97 17.63 3.71
CA THR A 377 21.29 17.93 3.13
C THR A 377 21.59 19.40 3.31
N PHE A 378 22.50 19.69 4.24
CA PHE A 378 22.98 21.04 4.48
C PHE A 378 24.14 21.36 3.54
N GLN A 379 24.10 22.52 2.90
CA GLN A 379 25.22 23.06 2.13
C GLN A 379 25.94 24.10 2.97
N LEU A 380 27.26 23.95 3.07
CA LEU A 380 28.13 24.82 3.83
C LEU A 380 29.07 25.51 2.85
N THR A 381 29.21 26.83 2.96
CA THR A 381 30.17 27.60 2.16
C THR A 381 31.19 28.29 3.05
N GLY A 382 32.42 28.35 2.57
CA GLY A 382 33.43 29.24 3.14
C GLY A 382 33.30 30.68 2.64
N PRO A 383 34.08 31.63 3.18
CA PRO A 383 34.07 33.03 2.77
C PRO A 383 34.21 33.18 1.26
N LEU A 384 33.49 34.17 0.71
CA LEU A 384 33.58 34.54 -0.69
C LEU A 384 34.93 35.20 -0.99
N ARG A 385 35.41 34.98 -2.22
CA ARG A 385 36.62 35.58 -2.75
C ARG A 385 36.46 35.93 -4.24
N PRO A 386 37.33 36.78 -4.80
CA PRO A 386 37.41 36.95 -6.25
C PRO A 386 37.86 35.64 -6.90
N GLY A 387 37.02 35.11 -7.78
CA GLY A 387 37.30 33.97 -8.64
C GLY A 387 37.67 34.39 -10.06
N PRO A 388 37.64 33.46 -11.03
CA PRO A 388 37.87 33.77 -12.43
C PRO A 388 36.91 34.87 -12.92
N HIS A 389 37.44 35.87 -13.65
CA HIS A 389 36.69 37.03 -14.13
C HIS A 389 36.07 37.90 -13.03
N ASP A 390 36.70 37.98 -11.86
CA ASP A 390 36.23 38.74 -10.69
C ASP A 390 34.84 38.33 -10.16
N LEU A 391 34.36 37.15 -10.55
CA LEU A 391 33.11 36.60 -10.03
C LEU A 391 33.34 36.06 -8.60
N PRO A 392 32.48 36.40 -7.63
CA PRO A 392 32.64 35.92 -6.27
C PRO A 392 32.41 34.40 -6.22
N GLU A 393 33.38 33.67 -5.69
CA GLU A 393 33.28 32.23 -5.46
C GLU A 393 33.62 31.88 -4.01
N PRO A 394 33.02 30.82 -3.43
CA PRO A 394 33.32 30.42 -2.07
C PRO A 394 34.67 29.69 -1.99
N THR A 395 35.38 29.88 -0.88
CA THR A 395 36.65 29.18 -0.60
C THR A 395 36.50 27.66 -0.50
N PHE A 396 35.32 27.17 -0.15
CA PHE A 396 34.90 25.77 -0.30
C PHE A 396 33.38 25.67 -0.35
N GLU A 397 32.90 24.54 -0.86
CA GLU A 397 31.52 24.10 -0.76
C GLU A 397 31.51 22.67 -0.19
N ALA A 398 30.69 22.44 0.84
CA ALA A 398 30.48 21.11 1.41
C ALA A 398 28.99 20.77 1.43
N ARG A 399 28.64 19.50 1.17
CA ARG A 399 27.29 18.98 1.40
C ARG A 399 27.32 17.95 2.49
N LEU A 400 26.51 18.18 3.51
CA LEU A 400 26.43 17.42 4.75
C LEU A 400 25.02 16.83 4.89
N PRO A 401 24.80 15.58 4.48
CA PRO A 401 23.53 14.91 4.65
C PRO A 401 23.40 14.35 6.08
N VAL A 402 22.32 14.74 6.76
CA VAL A 402 22.04 14.42 8.17
C VAL A 402 20.65 13.82 8.31
N GLN A 403 20.53 12.73 9.05
CA GLN A 403 19.25 12.14 9.43
C GLN A 403 18.97 12.37 10.92
N PHE A 404 17.75 12.85 11.19
CA PHE A 404 17.21 13.03 12.53
C PHE A 404 16.29 11.85 12.86
N ALA A 405 16.55 11.11 13.93
CA ALA A 405 15.79 9.90 14.26
C ALA A 405 15.50 9.76 15.76
N ALA A 406 14.52 8.91 16.07
CA ALA A 406 14.20 8.45 17.41
C ALA A 406 14.73 7.03 17.60
N SER A 407 15.39 6.76 18.73
CA SER A 407 15.93 5.43 19.07
C SER A 407 15.69 5.08 20.55
N PRO A 408 14.99 3.98 20.86
CA PRO A 408 14.23 3.12 19.93
C PRO A 408 13.05 3.88 19.29
N PRO A 409 12.34 3.27 18.31
CA PRO A 409 11.12 3.86 17.76
C PRO A 409 10.11 4.17 18.88
N PRO A 410 9.42 5.32 18.83
CA PRO A 410 8.48 5.70 19.87
C PRO A 410 7.32 4.70 19.98
N ASP A 411 6.93 4.37 21.21
CA ASP A 411 5.80 3.49 21.52
C ASP A 411 4.92 4.03 22.66
N ALA A 412 5.08 5.33 22.96
CA ALA A 412 4.46 6.06 24.06
C ALA A 412 4.73 5.53 25.48
N ARG A 413 5.69 4.61 25.66
CA ARG A 413 5.98 3.98 26.96
C ARG A 413 7.44 4.00 27.33
N ARG A 414 8.32 3.69 26.39
CA ARG A 414 9.75 3.57 26.64
C ARG A 414 10.44 4.93 26.52
N PRO A 415 11.54 5.14 27.25
CA PRO A 415 12.40 6.29 27.01
C PRO A 415 12.99 6.22 25.59
N VAL A 416 13.09 7.38 24.93
CA VAL A 416 13.54 7.52 23.55
C VAL A 416 14.61 8.59 23.46
N SER A 417 15.74 8.28 22.81
CA SER A 417 16.75 9.27 22.45
C SER A 417 16.46 9.83 21.06
N LEU A 418 16.40 11.15 20.95
CA LEU A 418 16.41 11.86 19.68
C LEU A 418 17.86 12.07 19.27
N ILE A 419 18.21 11.65 18.06
CA ILE A 419 19.57 11.66 17.55
C ILE A 419 19.67 12.34 16.19
N ALA A 420 20.83 12.93 15.90
CA ALA A 420 21.26 13.33 14.57
C ALA A 420 22.46 12.48 14.16
N ARG A 421 22.46 11.93 12.95
CA ARG A 421 23.58 11.13 12.41
C ARG A 421 23.88 11.52 10.97
N GLN A 422 25.12 11.33 10.52
CA GLN A 422 25.45 11.41 9.10
C GLN A 422 24.66 10.34 8.32
N ALA A 423 24.11 10.73 7.17
CA ALA A 423 23.37 9.84 6.28
C ALA A 423 23.92 9.96 4.86
N GLY A 424 24.72 8.99 4.40
CA GLY A 424 25.36 9.06 3.08
C GLY A 424 26.71 9.80 3.10
N LEU A 425 27.18 10.18 1.91
CA LEU A 425 28.52 10.75 1.70
C LEU A 425 28.54 12.26 1.92
N ILE A 426 29.55 12.73 2.66
CA ILE A 426 29.88 14.16 2.72
C ILE A 426 30.68 14.50 1.47
N THR A 427 30.18 15.41 0.64
CA THR A 427 30.91 15.88 -0.54
C THR A 427 31.59 17.20 -0.23
N LEU A 428 32.86 17.34 -0.60
CA LEU A 428 33.66 18.54 -0.37
C LEU A 428 34.27 18.99 -1.70
N ARG A 429 34.15 20.27 -2.00
CA ARG A 429 34.75 20.91 -3.17
C ARG A 429 35.44 22.19 -2.74
N ALA A 430 36.62 22.45 -3.28
CA ALA A 430 37.32 23.71 -3.14
C ALA A 430 37.98 24.07 -4.47
N PRO A 431 38.23 25.36 -4.74
CA PRO A 431 39.00 25.78 -5.90
C PRO A 431 40.39 25.12 -5.94
N PRO A 432 41.00 24.95 -7.13
CA PRO A 432 42.25 24.21 -7.31
C PRO A 432 43.39 24.70 -6.40
N ASP A 433 43.49 26.00 -6.19
CA ASP A 433 44.52 26.66 -5.38
C ASP A 433 44.28 26.57 -3.87
N ARG A 434 43.13 26.01 -3.43
CA ARG A 434 42.73 25.87 -2.02
C ARG A 434 42.46 24.43 -1.60
N GLN A 435 42.78 23.45 -2.44
CA GLN A 435 42.61 22.03 -2.11
C GLN A 435 43.34 21.61 -0.82
N GLY A 436 44.44 22.30 -0.44
CA GLY A 436 45.17 22.05 0.80
C GLY A 436 44.39 22.26 2.10
N ALA A 437 43.27 22.99 2.08
CA ALA A 437 42.39 23.18 3.24
C ALA A 437 41.36 22.05 3.43
N LEU A 438 41.11 21.25 2.39
CA LEU A 438 40.12 20.16 2.40
C LEU A 438 40.39 19.08 3.46
N PRO A 439 41.64 18.63 3.71
CA PRO A 439 41.90 17.61 4.73
C PRO A 439 41.53 18.05 6.14
N ALA A 440 41.77 19.32 6.49
CA ALA A 440 41.42 19.86 7.80
C ALA A 440 39.90 19.96 7.98
N LEU A 441 39.19 20.46 6.96
CA LEU A 441 37.73 20.55 6.95
C LEU A 441 37.08 19.16 6.99
N SER A 442 37.58 18.22 6.18
CA SER A 442 37.15 16.83 6.18
C SER A 442 37.33 16.17 7.55
N ARG A 443 38.48 16.39 8.20
CA ARG A 443 38.74 15.88 9.55
C ARG A 443 37.79 16.49 10.59
N ALA A 444 37.53 17.80 10.51
CA ALA A 444 36.62 18.48 11.44
C ALA A 444 35.17 17.98 11.28
N LEU A 445 34.67 17.90 10.04
CA LEU A 445 33.34 17.37 9.74
C LEU A 445 33.20 15.88 10.09
N GLY A 446 34.25 15.09 9.81
CA GLY A 446 34.30 13.68 10.14
C GLY A 446 34.32 13.40 11.64
N LEU A 447 34.90 14.29 12.46
CA LEU A 447 34.82 14.21 13.92
C LEU A 447 33.43 14.58 14.46
N LEU A 448 32.77 15.58 13.85
CA LEU A 448 31.46 16.07 14.29
C LEU A 448 30.37 14.99 14.23
N LEU A 449 30.36 14.18 13.16
CA LEU A 449 29.34 13.16 12.91
C LEU A 449 29.87 11.72 12.99
N ARG A 450 31.04 11.52 13.62
CA ARG A 450 31.67 10.19 13.77
C ARG A 450 30.74 9.18 14.46
N ALA A 451 29.89 9.67 15.36
CA ALA A 451 28.87 8.91 16.05
C ALA A 451 27.54 9.69 16.04
N PRO A 452 26.39 9.02 16.22
CA PRO A 452 25.11 9.70 16.38
C PRO A 452 25.17 10.68 17.57
N VAL A 453 24.86 11.95 17.28
CA VAL A 453 24.77 13.01 18.29
C VAL A 453 23.42 12.91 18.96
N THR A 454 23.40 12.76 20.29
CA THR A 454 22.15 12.80 21.06
C THR A 454 21.69 14.24 21.23
N LEU A 455 20.52 14.56 20.72
CA LEU A 455 19.90 15.88 20.79
C LEU A 455 19.09 16.04 22.08
N ALA A 456 18.37 14.99 22.47
CA ALA A 456 17.51 14.96 23.66
C ALA A 456 17.17 13.52 24.06
N ARG A 457 16.82 13.28 25.32
CA ARG A 457 16.29 12.01 25.84
C ARG A 457 14.87 12.14 26.36
N VAL A 458 13.86 11.77 25.59
CA VAL A 458 12.47 11.85 26.06
C VAL A 458 12.18 10.71 27.05
N PRO A 459 11.74 10.99 28.29
CA PRO A 459 11.44 9.93 29.25
C PRO A 459 10.15 9.19 28.88
N GLY A 460 10.04 7.93 29.26
CA GLY A 460 8.91 7.08 28.86
C GLY A 460 7.53 7.60 29.29
N HIS A 461 7.44 8.20 30.48
CA HIS A 461 6.20 8.77 31.00
C HIS A 461 5.73 10.02 30.23
N ALA A 462 6.59 10.66 29.44
CA ALA A 462 6.21 11.75 28.54
C ALA A 462 5.32 11.26 27.39
N GLY A 463 5.36 9.96 27.07
CA GLY A 463 4.46 9.36 26.08
C GLY A 463 4.70 9.84 24.65
N LEU A 464 5.96 9.83 24.19
CA LEU A 464 6.27 10.16 22.79
C LEU A 464 5.64 9.12 21.85
N LEU A 465 4.77 9.58 20.97
CA LEU A 465 4.09 8.77 19.95
C LEU A 465 4.87 8.75 18.63
N SER A 466 5.48 9.88 18.25
CA SER A 466 6.10 10.03 16.94
C SER A 466 7.13 11.17 16.90
N PHE A 467 8.13 11.05 16.04
CA PHE A 467 9.11 12.10 15.71
C PHE A 467 9.32 12.14 14.20
N LYS A 468 8.99 13.26 13.56
CA LYS A 468 8.96 13.39 12.09
C LYS A 468 9.79 14.57 11.58
N VAL A 469 10.44 14.35 10.44
CA VAL A 469 11.00 15.40 9.57
C VAL A 469 10.05 15.58 8.39
N HIS A 470 9.51 16.78 8.22
CA HIS A 470 8.55 17.13 7.17
C HIS A 470 9.23 17.52 5.86
N ALA A 471 8.45 17.56 4.77
CA ALA A 471 8.95 17.88 3.44
C ALA A 471 9.45 19.33 3.29
N ASP A 472 9.04 20.23 4.18
CA ASP A 472 9.53 21.61 4.27
C ASP A 472 10.81 21.74 5.12
N GLY A 473 11.27 20.64 5.73
CA GLY A 473 12.44 20.60 6.60
C GLY A 473 12.15 20.92 8.06
N SER A 474 10.88 21.13 8.43
CA SER A 474 10.47 21.27 9.83
C SER A 474 10.50 19.93 10.56
N LEU A 475 10.64 19.98 11.88
CA LEU A 475 10.56 18.83 12.76
C LEU A 475 9.28 18.87 13.59
N SER A 476 8.71 17.71 13.89
CA SER A 476 7.61 17.61 14.85
C SER A 476 7.79 16.42 15.78
N LEU A 477 7.47 16.64 17.05
CA LEU A 477 7.29 15.61 18.06
C LEU A 477 5.81 15.53 18.39
N SER A 478 5.26 14.33 18.43
CA SER A 478 3.88 14.07 18.83
C SER A 478 3.87 13.25 20.11
N PHE A 479 3.13 13.72 21.11
CA PHE A 479 2.98 13.13 22.43
C PHE A 479 1.52 12.74 22.68
N ARG A 480 1.30 11.91 23.70
CA ARG A 480 -0.05 11.57 24.15
C ARG A 480 -0.90 12.83 24.36
N PRO A 481 -2.21 12.76 24.07
CA PRO A 481 -3.13 13.87 24.25
C PRO A 481 -3.48 14.10 25.73
N ASP A 482 -2.99 13.31 26.67
CA ASP A 482 -3.27 13.41 28.11
C ASP A 482 -2.52 14.59 28.78
N PRO A 483 -2.85 14.96 30.04
CA PRO A 483 -2.18 16.07 30.72
C PRO A 483 -0.65 15.93 30.77
N ALA A 484 -0.13 14.71 30.95
CA ALA A 484 1.31 14.44 30.99
C ALA A 484 1.98 14.69 29.63
N GLY A 485 1.39 14.18 28.54
CA GLY A 485 1.88 14.40 27.19
C GLY A 485 1.79 15.87 26.77
N ARG A 486 0.74 16.60 27.17
CA ARG A 486 0.64 18.05 26.95
C ARG A 486 1.71 18.84 27.70
N ALA A 487 1.99 18.48 28.96
CA ALA A 487 3.07 19.09 29.72
C ALA A 487 4.43 18.82 29.08
N ALA A 488 4.67 17.58 28.61
CA ALA A 488 5.87 17.20 27.89
C ALA A 488 6.02 17.94 26.56
N ALA A 489 4.95 18.07 25.78
CA ALA A 489 4.93 18.85 24.54
C ALA A 489 5.28 20.32 24.80
N GLY A 490 4.69 20.95 25.83
CA GLY A 490 5.03 22.31 26.21
C GLY A 490 6.48 22.48 26.68
N ALA A 491 7.02 21.50 27.41
CA ALA A 491 8.43 21.49 27.81
C ALA A 491 9.36 21.32 26.61
N ALA A 492 9.02 20.44 25.67
CA ALA A 492 9.73 20.25 24.43
C ALA A 492 9.72 21.52 23.58
N GLN A 493 8.56 22.17 23.41
CA GLN A 493 8.43 23.42 22.66
C GLN A 493 9.33 24.53 23.24
N ARG A 494 9.26 24.77 24.56
CA ARG A 494 10.13 25.78 25.21
C ARG A 494 11.61 25.53 25.00
N ARG A 495 12.02 24.26 24.89
CA ARG A 495 13.43 23.89 24.62
C ARG A 495 13.79 24.10 23.15
N LEU A 496 12.87 23.77 22.23
CA LEU A 496 13.03 24.03 20.80
C LEU A 496 13.11 25.53 20.49
N ASP A 497 12.28 26.35 21.15
CA ASP A 497 12.26 27.81 21.00
C ASP A 497 13.55 28.50 21.48
N ARG A 498 14.32 27.82 22.36
CA ARG A 498 15.61 28.32 22.88
C ARG A 498 16.80 27.87 22.05
N LEU A 499 16.58 27.23 20.89
CA LEU A 499 17.67 26.89 19.98
C LEU A 499 18.15 28.14 19.21
N PRO A 500 19.47 28.33 19.02
CA PRO A 500 20.55 27.47 19.47
C PRO A 500 20.80 27.58 20.98
N LEU A 501 20.87 26.45 21.69
CA LEU A 501 21.26 26.46 23.10
C LEU A 501 22.68 27.04 23.20
N ASP A 502 22.82 28.11 23.97
CA ASP A 502 24.08 28.51 24.58
C ASP A 502 24.46 27.43 25.59
N GLY A 503 25.16 26.39 25.10
CA GLY A 503 25.69 25.31 25.94
C GLY A 503 24.90 24.00 25.91
N LEU A 504 24.87 23.32 24.75
CA LEU A 504 24.70 21.86 24.73
C LEU A 504 25.89 21.21 25.47
N ARG A 505 25.82 21.10 26.79
CA ARG A 505 26.60 20.11 27.53
C ARG A 505 25.98 18.75 27.24
N ALA A 506 26.84 17.76 26.99
CA ALA A 506 26.43 16.38 26.68
C ALA A 506 25.61 15.71 27.79
N ASP A 507 25.57 16.33 28.98
CA ASP A 507 25.01 15.78 30.22
C ASP A 507 23.77 16.52 30.73
N ASP A 508 22.95 17.12 29.86
CA ASP A 508 21.68 17.73 30.30
C ASP A 508 20.51 16.76 30.05
N PRO A 509 20.18 15.88 31.02
CA PRO A 509 19.06 14.97 30.91
C PRO A 509 17.75 15.75 31.01
N LEU A 510 16.83 15.44 30.10
CA LEU A 510 15.40 15.63 30.31
C LEU A 510 14.99 14.79 31.54
N ALA A 511 15.04 15.40 32.72
CA ALA A 511 14.45 14.88 33.96
C ALA A 511 13.20 15.70 34.30
#